data_AF-A0A4U8YWS0-F1
#
_entry.id   AF-A0A4U8YWS0-F1
#
_cell.length_a   1.000
_cell.length_b   1.000
_cell.length_c   1.000
_cell.angle_alpha   90.00
_cell.angle_beta   90.00
_cell.angle_gamma   90.00
#
_symmetry.space_group_name_H-M   'P 1'
#
loop_
_entity.id
_entity.type
_entity.pdbx_description
1 polymer ?
#
loop_
_entity_poly.entity_id
_entity_poly.type
_entity_poly.pdbx_seq_one_letter_code
_entity_poly.pdbx_strand_id
1 'polypeptide(L)'
;MTCIKSVLAFVALVFISCDAVSAGEFSRDFSQTETLGAQLRRLAAAARNNNPVERPQLIGGQAWLPLAGAYPGSGKPVAAGALYSSGGNVYYAFKGGTTGSNGAPTSTSRNYYYSDGGVSWVYVGLAAGDQVSNGGSVYEVVIAGLPATSGAGPTGFSSAIMDGTIVWKYVGPQTAPRGDERRWS
;
A
#
# COMPACT_ATOMS: atom_id res chain seq x y z
N MET A 1 -22.41 25.28 74.87
CA MET A 1 -22.59 23.82 74.84
C MET A 1 -22.60 23.36 73.37
N THR A 2 -21.46 23.56 72.67
CA THR A 2 -21.39 23.47 71.20
C THR A 2 -20.07 22.90 70.67
N CYS A 3 -19.09 22.59 71.54
CA CYS A 3 -17.77 22.08 71.13
C CYS A 3 -17.66 20.55 71.06
N ILE A 4 -18.65 19.78 71.51
CA ILE A 4 -18.58 18.30 71.52
C ILE A 4 -19.03 17.68 70.18
N LYS A 5 -19.78 18.40 69.35
CA LYS A 5 -20.23 17.89 68.04
C LYS A 5 -19.15 17.87 66.95
N SER A 6 -18.06 18.61 67.13
CA SER A 6 -16.99 18.70 66.11
C SER A 6 -15.92 17.61 66.22
N VAL A 7 -15.78 16.97 67.39
CA VAL A 7 -14.74 15.95 67.60
C VAL A 7 -15.20 14.57 67.11
N LEU A 8 -16.50 14.24 67.20
CA LEU A 8 -17.02 12.97 66.65
C LEU A 8 -17.03 12.93 65.11
N ALA A 9 -17.13 14.08 64.43
CA ALA A 9 -17.09 14.15 62.97
C ALA A 9 -15.67 13.90 62.41
N PHE A 10 -14.62 14.19 63.19
CA PHE A 10 -13.24 14.01 62.74
C PHE A 10 -12.75 12.56 62.92
N VAL A 11 -13.22 11.86 63.95
CA VAL A 11 -12.85 10.43 64.17
C VAL A 11 -13.53 9.50 63.17
N ALA A 12 -14.74 9.84 62.70
CA ALA A 12 -15.42 9.08 61.64
C ALA A 12 -14.77 9.25 60.24
N LEU A 13 -14.00 10.32 60.02
CA LEU A 13 -13.35 10.55 58.72
C LEU A 13 -12.01 9.79 58.58
N VAL A 14 -11.39 9.38 59.70
CA VAL A 14 -10.08 8.69 59.68
C VAL A 14 -10.22 7.18 59.44
N PHE A 15 -11.36 6.57 59.78
CA PHE A 15 -11.59 5.13 59.57
C PHE A 15 -12.19 4.76 58.19
N ILE A 16 -12.44 5.72 57.29
CA ILE A 16 -12.91 5.47 55.91
C ILE A 16 -11.77 5.73 54.90
N SER A 17 -10.56 5.27 55.21
CA SER A 17 -9.44 5.28 54.25
C SER A 17 -8.68 3.97 54.17
N CYS A 18 -9.16 2.93 54.85
CA CYS A 18 -8.72 1.56 54.64
C CYS A 18 -9.84 0.82 53.91
N ASP A 19 -9.50 0.05 52.87
CA ASP A 19 -10.41 -0.79 52.06
C ASP A 19 -11.01 -0.16 50.79
N ALA A 20 -10.16 0.47 49.98
CA ALA A 20 -10.29 0.37 48.52
C ALA A 20 -8.93 0.51 47.83
N VAL A 21 -7.89 -0.16 48.34
CA VAL A 21 -6.89 -0.71 47.43
C VAL A 21 -7.60 -1.88 46.77
N SER A 22 -8.36 -1.60 45.70
CA SER A 22 -8.62 -2.67 44.75
C SER A 22 -7.24 -3.18 44.38
N ALA A 23 -7.04 -4.47 44.58
CA ALA A 23 -6.03 -5.20 43.84
C ALA A 23 -6.39 -5.00 42.37
N GLY A 24 -6.00 -3.85 41.81
CA GLY A 24 -5.52 -3.80 40.45
C GLY A 24 -4.38 -4.79 40.49
N GLU A 25 -4.72 -6.04 40.20
CA GLU A 25 -3.77 -7.04 39.79
C GLU A 25 -2.93 -6.29 38.79
N PHE A 26 -1.72 -5.93 39.22
CA PHE A 26 -0.60 -5.80 38.34
C PHE A 26 -0.46 -7.22 37.81
N SER A 27 -1.35 -7.58 36.86
CA SER A 27 -1.07 -8.46 35.77
C SER A 27 0.16 -7.79 35.19
N ARG A 28 1.31 -8.16 35.79
CA ARG A 28 2.49 -8.42 35.02
C ARG A 28 1.89 -9.24 33.90
N ASP A 29 1.69 -8.60 32.77
CA ASP A 29 1.89 -9.27 31.51
C ASP A 29 3.26 -9.91 31.71
N PHE A 30 3.24 -11.11 32.32
CA PHE A 30 4.15 -12.16 32.01
C PHE A 30 4.06 -12.10 30.51
N SER A 31 5.07 -11.48 29.90
CA SER A 31 5.47 -11.79 28.54
C SER A 31 5.38 -13.30 28.54
N GLN A 32 4.22 -13.83 28.11
CA GLN A 32 3.96 -15.26 28.14
C GLN A 32 5.10 -15.74 27.31
N THR A 33 6.06 -16.43 27.95
CA THR A 33 7.36 -16.72 27.36
C THR A 33 7.08 -17.25 25.98
N GLU A 34 7.20 -16.36 25.00
CA GLU A 34 6.48 -16.58 23.75
C GLU A 34 7.25 -17.74 23.17
N THR A 35 6.60 -18.90 23.05
CA THR A 35 7.34 -20.11 22.69
C THR A 35 8.13 -19.79 21.43
N LEU A 36 9.35 -20.31 21.32
CA LEU A 36 10.18 -20.07 20.13
C LEU A 36 9.38 -20.30 18.84
N GLY A 37 8.46 -21.28 18.83
CA GLY A 37 7.57 -21.53 17.70
C GLY A 37 6.50 -20.44 17.43
N ALA A 38 6.04 -19.69 18.43
CA ALA A 38 5.17 -18.52 18.24
C ALA A 38 5.97 -17.31 17.72
N GLN A 39 7.18 -17.10 18.26
CA GLN A 39 8.10 -16.08 17.74
C GLN A 39 8.47 -16.35 16.27
N LEU A 40 8.86 -17.59 15.94
CA LEU A 40 9.19 -17.99 14.57
C LEU A 40 7.99 -17.87 13.62
N ARG A 41 6.76 -18.17 14.07
CA ARG A 41 5.55 -17.98 13.24
C ARG A 41 5.26 -16.51 12.96
N ARG A 42 5.41 -15.63 13.97
CA ARG A 42 5.31 -14.18 13.76
C ARG A 42 6.41 -13.65 12.84
N LEU A 43 7.65 -14.10 13.03
CA LEU A 43 8.77 -13.73 12.17
C LEU A 43 8.56 -14.24 10.74
N ALA A 44 8.07 -15.47 10.55
CA ALA A 44 7.75 -16.03 9.24
C ALA A 44 6.58 -15.29 8.57
N ALA A 45 5.56 -14.90 9.33
CA ALA A 45 4.46 -14.07 8.81
C ALA A 45 4.94 -12.67 8.40
N ALA A 46 5.81 -12.05 9.19
CA ALA A 46 6.45 -10.78 8.84
C ALA A 46 7.41 -10.93 7.65
N ALA A 47 8.09 -12.07 7.54
CA ALA A 47 9.01 -12.38 6.44
C ALA A 47 8.27 -12.57 5.12
N ARG A 48 7.07 -13.17 5.09
CA ARG A 48 6.24 -13.23 3.87
C ARG A 48 5.91 -11.84 3.33
N ASN A 49 5.52 -10.90 4.20
CA ASN A 49 5.22 -9.52 3.79
C ASN A 49 6.45 -8.76 3.27
N ASN A 50 7.65 -9.21 3.65
CA ASN A 50 8.94 -8.67 3.21
C ASN A 50 9.64 -9.53 2.16
N ASN A 51 9.03 -10.63 1.71
CA ASN A 51 9.65 -11.52 0.75
C ASN A 51 9.64 -10.83 -0.63
N PRO A 52 10.79 -10.44 -1.18
CA PRO A 52 10.86 -9.74 -2.47
C PRO A 52 10.35 -10.60 -3.64
N VAL A 53 10.21 -11.92 -3.43
CA VAL A 53 9.70 -12.88 -4.43
C VAL A 53 8.17 -13.02 -4.38
N GLU A 54 7.56 -12.89 -3.18
CA GLU A 54 6.10 -12.98 -3.00
C GLU A 54 5.41 -11.62 -3.08
N ARG A 55 6.15 -10.53 -2.86
CA ARG A 55 5.68 -9.22 -3.31
C ARG A 55 5.44 -9.35 -4.81
N PRO A 56 4.25 -8.96 -5.33
CA PRO A 56 4.07 -8.87 -6.77
C PRO A 56 5.29 -8.13 -7.27
N GLN A 57 6.10 -8.80 -8.12
CA GLN A 57 7.32 -8.20 -8.63
C GLN A 57 6.93 -6.78 -8.98
N LEU A 58 7.63 -5.81 -8.41
CA LEU A 58 7.62 -4.47 -8.95
C LEU A 58 8.01 -4.70 -10.40
N ILE A 59 7.03 -4.87 -11.29
CA ILE A 59 7.19 -4.83 -12.73
C ILE A 59 7.73 -3.45 -12.86
N GLY A 60 9.07 -3.33 -12.86
CA GLY A 60 9.77 -2.14 -12.43
C GLY A 60 9.08 -0.99 -13.11
N GLY A 61 8.25 -0.29 -12.35
CA GLY A 61 7.13 0.45 -12.92
C GLY A 61 7.77 1.53 -13.72
N GLN A 62 7.94 1.30 -15.01
CA GLN A 62 8.41 2.33 -15.89
C GLN A 62 7.21 3.25 -15.97
N ALA A 63 7.14 4.18 -15.00
CA ALA A 63 6.16 5.26 -14.94
C ALA A 63 6.11 6.03 -16.28
N TRP A 64 7.13 5.83 -17.10
CA TRP A 64 7.38 6.43 -18.41
C TRP A 64 6.93 5.63 -19.60
N LEU A 65 6.27 4.48 -19.45
CA LEU A 65 5.76 3.78 -20.63
C LEU A 65 4.69 4.68 -21.29
N PRO A 66 4.98 5.27 -22.46
CA PRO A 66 4.11 6.31 -23.02
C PRO A 66 2.77 5.68 -23.38
N LEU A 67 1.68 6.30 -22.93
CA LEU A 67 0.36 5.91 -23.41
C LEU A 67 0.31 6.16 -24.92
N ALA A 68 -0.06 5.12 -25.68
CA ALA A 68 -0.35 5.25 -27.11
C ALA A 68 -1.55 6.19 -27.34
N GLY A 69 -2.41 6.34 -26.34
CA GLY A 69 -3.50 7.31 -26.31
C GLY A 69 -4.73 6.79 -25.55
N ALA A 70 -5.88 7.41 -25.82
CA ALA A 70 -7.16 6.86 -25.43
C ALA A 70 -7.49 5.60 -26.24
N TYR A 71 -8.29 4.70 -25.68
CA TYR A 71 -8.76 3.50 -26.38
C TYR A 71 -9.29 3.85 -27.78
N PRO A 72 -8.83 3.15 -28.84
CA PRO A 72 -9.00 3.63 -30.21
C PRO A 72 -10.44 3.47 -30.76
N GLY A 73 -11.32 2.77 -30.05
CA GLY A 73 -12.67 2.44 -30.51
C GLY A 73 -12.77 1.06 -31.16
N SER A 74 -13.98 0.65 -31.51
CA SER A 74 -14.28 -0.65 -32.13
C SER A 74 -13.67 -0.79 -33.53
N GLY A 75 -13.19 -1.98 -33.88
CA GLY A 75 -12.69 -2.30 -35.21
C GLY A 75 -11.34 -1.66 -35.55
N LYS A 76 -10.61 -1.14 -34.57
CA LYS A 76 -9.31 -0.47 -34.77
C LYS A 76 -8.14 -1.40 -34.46
N PRO A 77 -7.04 -1.32 -35.21
CA PRO A 77 -5.84 -2.11 -34.93
C PRO A 77 -5.14 -1.58 -33.68
N VAL A 78 -4.66 -2.51 -32.85
CA VAL A 78 -3.89 -2.28 -31.63
C VAL A 78 -2.64 -3.13 -31.70
N ALA A 79 -1.48 -2.51 -31.50
CA ALA A 79 -0.21 -3.22 -31.41
C ALA A 79 -0.08 -3.94 -30.06
N ALA A 80 0.55 -5.12 -30.06
CA ALA A 80 0.98 -5.76 -28.81
C ALA A 80 2.01 -4.86 -28.10
N GLY A 81 1.93 -4.75 -26.78
CA GLY A 81 2.81 -3.89 -25.99
C GLY A 81 2.31 -2.46 -25.80
N ALA A 82 1.27 -2.04 -26.52
CA ALA A 82 0.75 -0.68 -26.42
C ALA A 82 -0.10 -0.48 -25.14
N LEU A 83 -0.05 0.72 -24.59
CA LEU A 83 -0.87 1.14 -23.44
C LEU A 83 -1.95 2.12 -23.87
N TYR A 84 -3.16 1.89 -23.40
CA TYR A 84 -4.30 2.75 -23.70
C TYR A 84 -5.05 3.12 -22.42
N SER A 85 -5.61 4.33 -22.41
CA SER A 85 -6.54 4.74 -21.35
C SER A 85 -7.99 4.51 -21.73
N SER A 86 -8.80 4.05 -20.78
CA SER A 86 -10.25 3.87 -20.93
C SER A 86 -10.93 4.09 -19.58
N GLY A 87 -11.88 5.03 -19.52
CA GLY A 87 -12.71 5.24 -18.33
C GLY A 87 -11.93 5.50 -17.03
N GLY A 88 -10.82 6.24 -17.08
CA GLY A 88 -10.00 6.49 -15.88
C GLY A 88 -9.00 5.38 -15.55
N ASN A 89 -8.85 4.37 -16.42
CA ASN A 89 -7.99 3.21 -16.20
C ASN A 89 -6.96 3.07 -17.33
N VAL A 90 -5.81 2.45 -17.03
CA VAL A 90 -4.76 2.13 -18.01
C VAL A 90 -4.73 0.63 -18.27
N TYR A 91 -4.69 0.28 -19.56
CA TYR A 91 -4.67 -1.11 -20.01
C TYR A 91 -3.48 -1.35 -20.92
N TYR A 92 -2.82 -2.48 -20.72
CA TYR A 92 -1.73 -2.98 -21.54
C TYR A 92 -2.27 -4.03 -22.51
N ALA A 93 -2.05 -3.84 -23.81
CA ALA A 93 -2.41 -4.82 -24.83
C ALA A 93 -1.35 -5.93 -24.88
N PHE A 94 -1.51 -6.99 -24.08
CA PHE A 94 -0.53 -8.09 -24.05
C PHE A 94 -0.47 -8.83 -25.39
N LYS A 95 -1.60 -8.88 -26.10
CA LYS A 95 -1.71 -9.41 -27.45
C LYS A 95 -2.39 -8.35 -28.32
N GLY A 96 -1.72 -7.95 -29.39
CA GLY A 96 -2.27 -7.03 -30.39
C GLY A 96 -3.30 -7.72 -31.30
N GLY A 97 -4.07 -6.91 -32.02
CA GLY A 97 -5.15 -7.36 -32.90
C GLY A 97 -6.09 -6.22 -33.27
N THR A 98 -7.29 -6.56 -33.71
CA THR A 98 -8.36 -5.59 -33.96
C THR A 98 -9.33 -5.60 -32.79
N THR A 99 -9.64 -4.44 -32.22
CA THR A 99 -10.63 -4.30 -31.14
C THR A 99 -12.00 -4.79 -31.60
N GLY A 100 -12.76 -5.38 -30.67
CA GLY A 100 -14.11 -5.88 -30.92
C GLY A 100 -15.17 -4.80 -30.79
N SER A 101 -16.43 -5.22 -30.88
CA SER A 101 -17.60 -4.36 -30.69
C SER A 101 -18.01 -4.16 -29.24
N ASN A 102 -17.35 -4.84 -28.30
CA ASN A 102 -17.75 -4.85 -26.88
C ASN A 102 -17.33 -3.59 -26.11
N GLY A 103 -16.76 -2.62 -26.82
CA GLY A 103 -16.29 -1.38 -26.23
C GLY A 103 -14.96 -1.55 -25.51
N ALA A 104 -14.49 -0.45 -24.93
CA ALA A 104 -13.23 -0.42 -24.23
C ALA A 104 -13.27 -1.30 -22.96
N PRO A 105 -12.14 -1.92 -22.56
CA PRO A 105 -12.08 -2.59 -21.27
C PRO A 105 -12.36 -1.60 -20.13
N THR A 106 -13.15 -2.04 -19.14
CA THR A 106 -13.59 -1.23 -17.99
C THR A 106 -13.22 -1.82 -16.63
N SER A 107 -12.79 -3.07 -16.58
CA SER A 107 -12.49 -3.76 -15.33
C SER A 107 -11.11 -3.40 -14.77
N THR A 108 -11.03 -3.26 -13.45
CA THR A 108 -9.81 -2.92 -12.69
C THR A 108 -9.14 -4.13 -12.05
N SER A 109 -9.58 -5.36 -12.35
CA SER A 109 -8.92 -6.55 -11.80
C SER A 109 -7.64 -6.86 -12.57
N ARG A 110 -6.51 -6.93 -11.84
CA ARG A 110 -5.18 -7.30 -12.37
C ARG A 110 -5.02 -8.78 -12.67
N ASN A 111 -5.86 -9.63 -12.09
CA ASN A 111 -5.72 -11.08 -12.17
C ASN A 111 -6.38 -11.68 -13.43
N TYR A 112 -7.05 -10.86 -14.24
CA TYR A 112 -7.79 -11.32 -15.39
C TYR A 112 -7.33 -10.63 -16.66
N TYR A 113 -7.29 -11.43 -17.73
CA TYR A 113 -7.16 -10.96 -19.10
C TYR A 113 -8.54 -10.66 -19.67
N TYR A 114 -8.67 -9.55 -20.39
CA TYR A 114 -9.92 -9.20 -21.07
C TYR A 114 -9.74 -9.32 -22.57
N SER A 115 -10.49 -10.20 -23.21
CA SER A 115 -10.53 -10.30 -24.67
C SER A 115 -11.50 -9.28 -25.25
N ASP A 116 -11.04 -8.48 -26.21
CA ASP A 116 -11.86 -7.56 -26.98
C ASP A 116 -11.50 -7.71 -28.47
N GLY A 117 -12.34 -8.45 -29.20
CA GLY A 117 -12.05 -8.87 -30.56
C GLY A 117 -10.79 -9.75 -30.62
N GLY A 118 -9.80 -9.32 -31.40
CA GLY A 118 -8.49 -9.97 -31.49
C GLY A 118 -7.48 -9.50 -30.45
N VAL A 119 -7.79 -8.43 -29.70
CA VAL A 119 -6.90 -7.85 -28.70
C VAL A 119 -7.14 -8.52 -27.36
N SER A 120 -6.10 -8.62 -26.54
CA SER A 120 -6.25 -9.08 -25.17
C SER A 120 -5.55 -8.12 -24.21
N TRP A 121 -6.29 -7.66 -23.22
CA TRP A 121 -5.95 -6.55 -22.35
C TRP A 121 -5.63 -7.02 -20.93
N VAL A 122 -4.67 -6.36 -20.30
CA VAL A 122 -4.37 -6.47 -18.87
C VAL A 122 -4.59 -5.10 -18.25
N TYR A 123 -5.31 -5.04 -17.14
CA TYR A 123 -5.37 -3.81 -16.35
C TYR A 123 -4.03 -3.58 -15.64
N VAL A 124 -3.44 -2.42 -15.87
CA VAL A 124 -2.14 -2.02 -15.29
C VAL A 124 -2.25 -0.73 -14.49
N GLY A 125 -3.46 -0.31 -14.13
CA GLY A 125 -3.65 0.86 -13.28
C GLY A 125 -3.04 0.65 -11.90
N LEU A 126 -2.48 1.73 -11.38
CA LEU A 126 -1.87 1.79 -10.07
C LEU A 126 -2.96 1.86 -8.99
N ALA A 127 -2.84 1.02 -7.96
CA ALA A 127 -3.76 0.92 -6.84
C ALA A 127 -3.08 1.45 -5.57
N ALA A 128 -3.89 1.85 -4.59
CA ALA A 128 -3.37 2.30 -3.30
C ALA A 128 -2.47 1.22 -2.66
N GLY A 129 -1.31 1.62 -2.16
CA GLY A 129 -0.27 0.74 -1.59
C GLY A 129 0.75 0.23 -2.61
N ASP A 130 0.51 0.38 -3.92
CA ASP A 130 1.55 0.10 -4.91
C ASP A 130 2.74 1.05 -4.73
N GLN A 131 3.94 0.55 -5.00
CA GLN A 131 5.15 1.35 -4.96
C GLN A 131 5.76 1.50 -6.36
N VAL A 132 6.32 2.68 -6.65
CA VAL A 132 7.02 2.98 -7.90
C VAL A 132 8.35 3.64 -7.58
N SER A 133 9.39 3.26 -8.32
CA SER A 133 10.69 3.91 -8.26
C SER A 133 10.79 5.00 -9.33
N ASN A 134 11.13 6.23 -8.95
CA ASN A 134 11.37 7.32 -9.87
C ASN A 134 12.54 8.20 -9.41
N GLY A 135 13.51 8.45 -10.29
CA GLY A 135 14.67 9.29 -9.98
C GLY A 135 15.49 8.86 -8.76
N GLY A 136 15.63 7.55 -8.51
CA GLY A 136 16.34 7.02 -7.34
C GLY A 136 15.57 7.14 -6.01
N SER A 137 14.27 7.41 -6.08
CA SER A 137 13.35 7.49 -4.94
C SER A 137 12.21 6.48 -5.08
N VAL A 138 11.63 6.06 -3.96
CA VAL A 138 10.46 5.19 -3.89
C VAL A 138 9.25 5.99 -3.44
N TYR A 139 8.16 5.85 -4.17
CA TYR A 139 6.87 6.47 -3.90
C TYR A 139 5.81 5.39 -3.73
N GLU A 140 4.84 5.63 -2.86
CA GLU A 140 3.68 4.78 -2.66
C GLU A 140 2.43 5.51 -3.13
N VAL A 141 1.54 4.81 -3.84
CA VAL A 141 0.25 5.34 -4.24
C VAL A 141 -0.64 5.41 -3.01
N VAL A 142 -1.08 6.62 -2.65
CA VAL A 142 -2.04 6.86 -1.55
C VAL A 142 -3.46 6.81 -2.08
N ILE A 143 -3.70 7.44 -3.24
CA ILE A 143 -5.00 7.46 -3.92
C ILE A 143 -4.77 6.97 -5.35
N ALA A 144 -5.45 5.88 -5.70
CA ALA A 144 -5.42 5.31 -7.04
C ALA A 144 -6.03 6.28 -8.07
N GLY A 145 -5.56 6.23 -9.30
CA GLY A 145 -5.99 7.13 -10.36
C GLY A 145 -5.26 6.91 -11.67
N LEU A 146 -5.35 7.90 -12.56
CA LEU A 146 -4.57 7.99 -13.78
C LEU A 146 -3.30 8.81 -13.52
N PRO A 147 -2.12 8.33 -13.97
CA PRO A 147 -0.94 9.18 -13.98
C PRO A 147 -1.18 10.38 -14.91
N ALA A 148 -0.43 11.46 -14.75
CA ALA A 148 -0.47 12.53 -15.73
C ALA A 148 -0.11 11.96 -17.11
N THR A 149 -0.77 12.46 -18.15
CA THR A 149 -0.49 12.10 -19.54
C THR A 149 0.89 12.59 -20.00
N SER A 150 1.55 13.44 -19.21
CA SER A 150 2.85 14.02 -19.49
C SER A 150 3.64 14.30 -18.21
N GLY A 151 4.97 14.25 -18.31
CA GLY A 151 5.89 14.70 -17.25
C GLY A 151 6.38 13.57 -16.37
N ALA A 152 7.55 13.76 -15.76
CA ALA A 152 8.42 12.91 -14.91
C ALA A 152 7.83 11.97 -13.86
N GLY A 153 6.51 11.91 -13.64
CA GLY A 153 5.87 11.09 -12.60
C GLY A 153 5.97 11.77 -11.24
N PRO A 154 5.82 11.04 -10.12
CA PRO A 154 5.93 11.66 -8.80
C PRO A 154 7.35 12.18 -8.58
N THR A 155 7.45 13.46 -8.23
CA THR A 155 8.68 14.12 -7.80
C THR A 155 8.44 14.85 -6.50
N GLY A 156 9.42 14.81 -5.59
CA GLY A 156 9.39 15.54 -4.32
C GLY A 156 9.41 14.62 -3.11
N PHE A 157 9.28 15.21 -1.92
CA PHE A 157 9.47 14.52 -0.65
C PHE A 157 8.26 14.60 0.28
N SER A 158 7.11 15.09 -0.22
CA SER A 158 5.90 15.23 0.58
C SER A 158 5.09 13.93 0.65
N SER A 159 4.12 13.89 1.55
CA SER A 159 3.19 12.77 1.71
C SER A 159 1.97 12.84 0.78
N ALA A 160 1.87 13.88 -0.06
CA ALA A 160 0.74 14.12 -0.96
C ALA A 160 1.23 14.83 -2.23
N ILE A 161 1.85 14.07 -3.11
CA ILE A 161 2.34 14.52 -4.42
C ILE A 161 1.27 14.15 -5.45
N MET A 162 0.74 15.12 -6.20
CA MET A 162 -0.25 14.86 -7.24
C MET A 162 0.42 14.64 -8.59
N ASP A 163 -0.06 13.63 -9.32
CA ASP A 163 0.38 13.31 -10.68
C ASP A 163 -0.84 12.78 -11.46
N GLY A 164 -1.41 13.64 -12.31
CA GLY A 164 -2.73 13.40 -12.89
C GLY A 164 -3.78 13.36 -11.79
N THR A 165 -4.46 12.23 -11.64
CA THR A 165 -5.42 11.99 -10.53
C THR A 165 -4.87 11.06 -9.45
N ILE A 166 -3.63 10.57 -9.61
CA ILE A 166 -2.95 9.78 -8.57
C ILE A 166 -2.41 10.73 -7.50
N VAL A 167 -2.53 10.31 -6.24
CA VAL A 167 -1.81 10.94 -5.11
C VAL A 167 -0.77 9.98 -4.59
N TRP A 168 0.46 10.46 -4.47
CA TRP A 168 1.61 9.70 -4.01
C TRP A 168 2.11 10.19 -2.66
N LYS A 169 2.77 9.28 -1.94
CA LYS A 169 3.54 9.55 -0.73
C LYS A 169 4.98 9.16 -0.99
N TYR A 170 5.91 10.07 -0.74
CA TYR A 170 7.33 9.72 -0.71
C TYR A 170 7.62 8.74 0.43
N VAL A 171 8.20 7.59 0.09
CA VAL A 171 8.57 6.55 1.06
C VAL A 171 10.01 6.73 1.52
N GLY A 172 10.92 7.06 0.59
CA GLY A 172 12.34 7.15 0.88
C GLY A 172 13.20 7.02 -0.38
N PRO A 173 14.53 7.14 -0.24
CA PRO A 173 15.45 6.86 -1.33
C PRO A 173 15.36 5.38 -1.72
N GLN A 174 15.50 5.09 -3.01
CA GLN A 174 15.70 3.74 -3.49
C GLN A 174 17.06 3.27 -2.96
N THR A 175 17.03 2.44 -1.93
CA THR A 175 18.23 1.74 -1.49
C THR A 175 18.61 0.79 -2.62
N ALA A 176 19.81 0.96 -3.18
CA ALA A 176 20.34 -0.02 -4.11
C ALA A 176 20.21 -1.40 -3.45
N PRO A 177 19.90 -2.47 -4.22
CA PRO A 177 19.99 -3.83 -3.69
C PRO A 177 21.35 -3.90 -3.01
N ARG A 178 21.35 -4.14 -1.69
CA ARG A 178 22.58 -4.13 -0.88
C ARG A 178 23.52 -5.11 -1.56
N GLY A 179 24.44 -4.59 -2.37
CA GLY A 179 25.35 -5.37 -3.18
C GLY A 179 26.13 -6.14 -2.16
N ASP A 180 25.83 -7.43 -2.04
CA ASP A 180 26.33 -8.26 -0.96
C ASP A 180 27.85 -8.10 -0.97
N GLU A 181 28.39 -7.46 0.07
CA GLU A 181 29.83 -7.27 0.34
C GLU A 181 30.53 -8.61 0.60
N ARG A 182 30.03 -9.72 0.04
CA ARG A 182 30.71 -11.01 -0.02
C ARG A 182 31.73 -11.04 -1.15
N ARG A 183 32.61 -10.02 -1.16
CA ARG A 183 33.97 -10.17 -1.70
C ARG A 183 34.80 -10.78 -0.56
N TRP A 184 34.73 -12.10 -0.44
CA TRP A 184 35.71 -12.85 0.34
C TRP A 184 36.99 -12.91 -0.49
N SER A 185 37.96 -12.09 -0.11
CA SER A 185 39.38 -12.23 -0.48
C SER A 185 40.08 -13.17 0.49
#